data_AF-A0A1H9NSC5-F1
#
_entry.id   AF-A0A1H9NSC5-F1
#
_cell.length_a   1.000
_cell.length_b   1.000
_cell.length_c   1.000
_cell.angle_alpha   90.00
_cell.angle_beta   90.00
_cell.angle_gamma   90.00
#
_symmetry.space_group_name_H-M   'P 1'
#
loop_
_entity.id
_entity.type
_entity.pdbx_description
1 polymer ?
#
loop_
_entity_poly.entity_id
_entity_poly.type
_entity_poly.pdbx_seq_one_letter_code
_entity_poly.pdbx_strand_id
1 'polypeptide(L)'
;MKVVPLAVALALVLSGCSGWHEQAGVGECAKPVDLDNTNVEMTEVDCASQEAMYRVSSRERRTMCPTGDYLTESSGRSRTNGKTRLCYVLNVQKGDCLRAVNQYFERVACGTGTRKVTKVVDGKSDRALCGGDDARTYPQPVRTICISR
;
A
#
# COMPACT_ATOMS: atom_id res chain seq x y z
N MET A 1 -29.15 -13.99 53.39
CA MET A 1 -29.42 -13.89 51.94
C MET A 1 -28.62 -12.69 51.43
N LYS A 2 -27.47 -12.91 50.80
CA LYS A 2 -26.57 -11.86 50.31
C LYS A 2 -26.71 -11.80 48.79
N VAL A 3 -27.31 -10.72 48.30
CA VAL A 3 -27.39 -10.36 46.89
C VAL A 3 -26.00 -9.95 46.39
N VAL A 4 -25.52 -10.61 45.34
CA VAL A 4 -24.29 -10.26 44.61
C VAL A 4 -24.71 -9.51 43.35
N PRO A 5 -24.34 -8.24 43.15
CA PRO A 5 -24.60 -7.57 41.89
C PRO A 5 -23.55 -8.00 40.87
N LEU A 6 -24.01 -8.55 39.74
CA LEU A 6 -23.20 -8.73 38.53
C LEU A 6 -22.82 -7.34 38.00
N ALA A 7 -21.56 -6.97 38.12
CA ALA A 7 -21.00 -5.82 37.42
C ALA A 7 -20.74 -6.22 35.96
N VAL A 8 -21.60 -5.79 35.05
CA VAL A 8 -21.33 -5.83 33.60
C VAL A 8 -20.33 -4.71 33.30
N ALA A 9 -19.07 -5.07 33.13
CA ALA A 9 -18.05 -4.16 32.64
C ALA A 9 -18.28 -3.94 31.13
N LEU A 10 -18.89 -2.82 30.77
CA LEU A 10 -18.85 -2.30 29.40
C LEU A 10 -17.41 -1.86 29.12
N ALA A 11 -16.68 -2.65 28.32
CA ALA A 11 -15.41 -2.23 27.76
C ALA A 11 -15.69 -1.16 26.68
N LEU A 12 -15.68 0.11 27.09
CA LEU A 12 -15.59 1.24 26.17
C LEU A 12 -14.20 1.17 25.51
N VAL A 13 -14.18 0.74 24.26
CA VAL A 13 -12.99 0.84 23.40
C VAL A 13 -12.74 2.32 23.19
N LEU A 14 -11.72 2.85 23.87
CA LEU A 14 -11.22 4.20 23.65
C LEU A 14 -10.63 4.25 22.24
N SER A 15 -11.39 4.76 21.28
CA SER A 15 -10.83 5.25 20.02
C SER A 15 -9.98 6.50 20.31
N GLY A 16 -8.73 6.29 20.71
CA GLY A 16 -7.64 7.17 20.25
C GLY A 16 -7.55 7.05 18.72
N CYS A 17 -7.12 8.03 17.95
CA CYS A 17 -6.03 8.95 18.24
C CYS A 17 -6.17 10.27 17.47
N SER A 18 -5.62 11.30 18.11
CA SER A 18 -4.99 12.50 17.58
C SER A 18 -4.41 12.33 16.16
N GLY A 19 -4.54 13.36 15.31
CA GLY A 19 -4.03 13.39 13.94
C GLY A 19 -2.50 13.38 13.83
N TRP A 20 -1.88 12.24 14.11
CA TRP A 20 -0.53 11.89 13.72
C TRP A 20 -0.60 10.85 12.61
N HIS A 21 -0.03 11.18 11.45
CA HIS A 21 0.12 10.23 10.35
C HIS A 21 1.23 9.25 10.73
N GLU A 22 0.86 8.04 11.15
CA GLU A 22 1.83 6.98 11.40
C GLU A 22 2.37 6.43 10.08
N GLN A 23 3.68 6.26 9.99
CA GLN A 23 4.34 5.69 8.81
C GLN A 23 4.23 4.17 8.87
N ALA A 24 3.59 3.58 7.86
CA ALA A 24 3.38 2.14 7.79
C ALA A 24 4.68 1.31 7.93
N GLY A 25 4.60 0.25 8.73
CA GLY A 25 5.55 -0.83 8.88
C GLY A 25 5.50 -1.85 7.75
N VAL A 26 6.49 -2.77 7.72
CA VAL A 26 6.54 -3.84 6.71
C VAL A 26 5.33 -4.75 6.85
N GLY A 27 4.59 -4.94 5.76
CA GLY A 27 3.36 -5.72 5.75
C GLY A 27 2.09 -4.91 6.01
N GLU A 28 2.18 -3.64 6.39
CA GLU A 28 1.03 -2.75 6.58
C GLU A 28 0.69 -1.99 5.30
N CYS A 29 -0.54 -1.50 5.22
CA CYS A 29 -1.04 -0.77 4.07
C CYS A 29 -0.93 0.73 4.27
N ALA A 30 -0.80 1.43 3.15
CA ALA A 30 -0.62 2.86 3.14
C ALA A 30 -1.34 3.52 1.96
N LYS A 31 -1.63 4.80 2.13
CA LYS A 31 -2.13 5.69 1.08
C LYS A 31 -1.20 6.90 0.92
N PRO A 32 -1.14 7.51 -0.27
CA PRO A 32 -0.43 8.77 -0.44
C PRO A 32 -1.03 9.85 0.47
N VAL A 33 -0.18 10.66 1.10
CA VAL A 33 -0.63 11.83 1.88
C VAL A 33 -1.11 12.92 0.94
N ASP A 34 -0.39 13.14 -0.16
CA ASP A 34 -0.70 14.12 -1.19
C ASP A 34 -0.38 13.52 -2.57
N LEU A 35 -1.38 13.47 -3.45
CA LEU A 35 -1.27 12.92 -4.79
C LEU A 35 -0.52 13.84 -5.76
N ASP A 36 -0.48 15.15 -5.47
CA ASP A 36 0.18 16.17 -6.30
C ASP A 36 1.64 16.39 -5.91
N ASN A 37 2.08 15.82 -4.78
CA ASN A 37 3.45 15.91 -4.33
C ASN A 37 4.39 15.01 -5.18
N THR A 38 5.51 15.60 -5.59
CA THR A 38 6.58 14.90 -6.32
C THR A 38 7.44 14.03 -5.40
N ASN A 39 7.49 14.38 -4.11
CA ASN A 39 8.08 13.52 -3.09
C ASN A 39 7.01 12.52 -2.63
N VAL A 40 7.34 11.24 -2.71
CA VAL A 40 6.48 10.17 -2.20
C VAL A 40 6.44 10.27 -0.68
N GLU A 41 5.24 10.43 -0.14
CA GLU A 41 4.95 10.41 1.29
C GLU A 41 3.66 9.62 1.52
N MET A 42 3.73 8.63 2.40
CA MET A 42 2.66 7.68 2.64
C MET A 42 2.27 7.68 4.11
N THR A 43 0.97 7.56 4.39
CA THR A 43 0.43 7.35 5.73
C THR A 43 -0.19 5.97 5.82
N GLU A 44 -0.06 5.33 6.98
CA GLU A 44 -0.73 4.06 7.27
C GLU A 44 -2.25 4.21 7.13
N VAL A 45 -2.88 3.14 6.66
CA VAL A 45 -4.33 2.99 6.61
C VAL A 45 -4.68 1.50 6.74
N ASP A 46 -5.87 1.21 7.25
CA ASP A 46 -6.41 -0.15 7.29
C ASP A 46 -6.38 -0.80 5.89
N CYS A 47 -5.79 -1.99 5.76
CA CYS A 47 -5.64 -2.70 4.49
C CYS A 47 -6.98 -3.03 3.78
N ALA A 48 -8.09 -3.07 4.51
CA ALA A 48 -9.42 -3.27 3.96
C ALA A 48 -10.09 -1.96 3.48
N SER A 49 -9.49 -0.81 3.77
CA SER A 49 -9.96 0.49 3.27
C SER A 49 -9.86 0.58 1.75
N GLN A 50 -10.81 1.27 1.13
CA GLN A 50 -10.77 1.57 -0.31
C GLN A 50 -9.53 2.39 -0.70
N GLU A 51 -9.02 3.20 0.23
CA GLU A 51 -7.86 4.08 0.02
C GLU A 51 -6.51 3.35 0.15
N ALA A 52 -6.52 2.11 0.67
CA ALA A 52 -5.32 1.30 0.89
C ALA A 52 -4.74 0.77 -0.42
N MET A 53 -4.11 1.65 -1.20
CA MET A 53 -3.60 1.33 -2.53
C MET A 53 -2.24 0.66 -2.54
N TYR A 54 -1.51 0.75 -1.43
CA TYR A 54 -0.14 0.27 -1.33
C TYR A 54 0.08 -0.54 -0.07
N ARG A 55 1.04 -1.45 -0.13
CA ARG A 55 1.52 -2.23 1.00
C ARG A 55 3.04 -2.15 1.08
N VAL A 56 3.58 -1.93 2.27
CA VAL A 56 5.03 -1.91 2.46
C VAL A 56 5.57 -3.33 2.31
N SER A 57 6.41 -3.57 1.32
CA SER A 57 7.06 -4.86 1.13
C SER A 57 8.37 -4.99 1.88
N SER A 58 9.19 -3.94 1.89
CA SER A 58 10.48 -3.97 2.57
C SER A 58 10.92 -2.58 3.00
N ARG A 59 11.87 -2.56 3.95
CA ARG A 59 12.55 -1.37 4.44
C ARG A 59 14.04 -1.52 4.19
N GLU A 60 14.55 -0.73 3.26
CA GLU A 60 15.95 -0.78 2.83
C GLU A 60 16.76 0.31 3.52
N ARG A 61 17.93 -0.06 4.05
CA ARG A 61 18.86 0.87 4.70
C ARG A 61 20.08 1.08 3.84
N ARG A 62 20.31 2.32 3.41
CA ARG A 62 21.46 2.72 2.57
C ARG A 62 21.49 2.06 1.17
N THR A 63 20.54 1.19 0.85
CA THR A 63 20.35 0.50 -0.43
C THR A 63 19.08 0.99 -1.13
N MET A 64 18.91 0.63 -2.40
CA MET A 64 17.68 0.84 -3.17
C MET A 64 16.69 -0.31 -2.93
N CYS A 65 15.43 -0.10 -3.30
CA CYS A 65 14.46 -1.20 -3.38
C CYS A 65 14.96 -2.30 -4.32
N PRO A 66 14.51 -3.55 -4.14
CA PRO A 66 14.78 -4.62 -5.09
C PRO A 66 14.36 -4.23 -6.51
N THR A 67 14.94 -4.88 -7.52
CA THR A 67 14.55 -4.64 -8.91
C THR A 67 13.08 -5.01 -9.12
N GLY A 68 12.26 -4.05 -9.55
CA GLY A 68 10.82 -4.23 -9.74
C GLY A 68 10.10 -2.89 -9.80
N ASP A 69 8.77 -2.92 -9.90
CA ASP A 69 7.93 -1.73 -10.08
C ASP A 69 7.50 -1.10 -8.74
N TYR A 70 8.40 -1.09 -7.75
CA TYR A 70 8.13 -0.53 -6.42
C TYR A 70 7.92 0.98 -6.47
N LEU A 71 6.89 1.46 -5.77
CA LEU A 71 6.83 2.87 -5.39
C LEU A 71 7.79 3.07 -4.20
N THR A 72 8.65 4.08 -4.26
CA THR A 72 9.73 4.27 -3.27
C THR A 72 9.54 5.55 -2.48
N GLU A 73 9.28 5.43 -1.19
CA GLU A 73 9.41 6.54 -0.24
C GLU A 73 10.83 6.60 0.31
N SER A 74 11.35 7.79 0.49
CA SER A 74 12.73 8.04 0.86
C SER A 74 12.79 8.92 2.10
N SER A 75 13.32 8.40 3.21
CA SER A 75 13.57 9.23 4.38
C SER A 75 14.67 10.26 4.08
N GLY A 76 14.62 11.40 4.79
CA GLY A 76 15.73 12.35 4.83
C GLY A 76 17.05 11.68 5.26
N ARG A 77 18.18 12.24 4.83
CA ARG A 77 19.52 11.74 5.16
C ARG A 77 19.89 12.12 6.59
N SER A 78 19.83 11.19 7.54
CA SER A 78 20.52 11.34 8.82
C SER A 78 21.99 10.95 8.67
N ARG A 79 22.93 11.76 9.20
CA ARG A 79 24.38 11.47 9.16
C ARG A 79 24.73 10.15 9.84
N THR A 80 23.93 9.72 10.82
CA THR A 80 24.17 8.52 11.63
C THR A 80 23.54 7.27 11.00
N ASN A 81 22.28 7.37 10.54
CA ASN A 81 21.51 6.19 10.10
C ASN A 81 21.55 5.96 8.57
N GLY A 82 21.97 6.97 7.80
CA GLY A 82 21.87 6.94 6.34
C GLY A 82 20.44 7.13 5.85
N LYS A 83 20.23 6.96 4.54
CA LYS A 83 18.92 7.07 3.90
C LYS A 83 18.16 5.74 4.05
N THR A 84 16.98 5.76 4.64
CA THR A 84 16.05 4.63 4.66
C THR A 84 15.08 4.78 3.50
N ARG A 85 14.71 3.66 2.87
CA ARG A 85 13.69 3.63 1.83
C ARG A 85 12.61 2.62 2.20
N LEU A 86 11.36 2.99 1.95
CA LEU A 86 10.23 2.07 2.00
C LEU A 86 9.83 1.71 0.58
N CYS A 87 9.68 0.41 0.35
CA CYS A 87 9.41 -0.17 -0.95
C CYS A 87 7.98 -0.68 -0.97
N TYR A 88 7.11 0.00 -1.69
CA TYR A 88 5.69 -0.30 -1.72
C TYR A 88 5.32 -1.11 -2.95
N VAL A 89 4.42 -2.06 -2.77
CA VAL A 89 3.76 -2.80 -3.83
C VAL A 89 2.29 -2.42 -3.88
N LEU A 90 1.63 -2.58 -5.04
CA LEU A 90 0.20 -2.31 -5.14
C LEU A 90 -0.63 -3.31 -4.32
N ASN A 91 -1.57 -2.77 -3.55
CA ASN A 91 -2.61 -3.53 -2.85
C ASN A 91 -3.90 -3.52 -3.70
N VAL A 92 -3.92 -4.41 -4.70
CA VAL A 92 -5.03 -4.55 -5.63
C VAL A 92 -5.37 -6.02 -5.87
N GLN A 93 -6.58 -6.23 -6.36
CA GLN A 93 -7.16 -7.51 -6.73
C GLN A 93 -7.70 -7.45 -8.16
N LYS A 94 -7.87 -8.63 -8.77
CA LYS A 94 -8.48 -8.73 -10.11
C LYS A 94 -9.88 -8.09 -10.10
N GLY A 95 -10.14 -7.26 -11.09
CA GLY A 95 -11.42 -6.56 -11.26
C GLY A 95 -11.40 -5.10 -10.83
N ASP A 96 -10.40 -4.68 -10.06
CA ASP A 96 -10.27 -3.31 -9.58
C ASP A 96 -10.14 -2.32 -10.74
N CYS A 97 -10.90 -1.23 -10.65
CA CYS A 97 -10.77 -0.10 -11.56
C CYS A 97 -9.93 0.98 -10.90
N LEU A 98 -8.95 1.46 -11.67
CA LEU A 98 -7.89 2.34 -11.23
C LEU A 98 -7.87 3.62 -12.07
N ARG A 99 -7.60 4.73 -11.39
CA ARG A 99 -7.16 5.98 -12.01
C ARG A 99 -5.68 6.16 -11.71
N ALA A 100 -4.89 6.49 -12.72
CA ALA A 100 -3.50 6.90 -12.52
C ALA A 100 -3.46 8.41 -12.26
N VAL A 101 -2.76 8.82 -11.20
CA VAL A 101 -2.53 10.22 -10.82
C VAL A 101 -1.04 10.36 -10.49
N ASN A 102 -0.29 11.05 -11.36
CA ASN A 102 1.17 11.14 -11.26
C ASN A 102 1.82 9.73 -11.19
N GLN A 103 2.67 9.49 -10.19
CA GLN A 103 3.23 8.15 -9.93
C GLN A 103 2.28 7.19 -9.21
N TYR A 104 1.08 7.64 -8.81
CA TYR A 104 0.17 6.87 -7.99
C TYR A 104 -0.99 6.24 -8.79
N PHE A 105 -1.60 5.23 -8.19
CA PHE A 105 -2.93 4.73 -8.53
C PHE A 105 -3.91 5.00 -7.40
N GLU A 106 -5.15 5.27 -7.78
CA GLU A 106 -6.32 5.31 -6.90
C GLU A 106 -7.36 4.30 -7.38
N ARG A 107 -8.05 3.68 -6.43
CA ARG A 107 -9.19 2.80 -6.70
C ARG A 107 -10.46 3.64 -6.91
N VAL A 108 -11.12 3.43 -8.03
CA VAL A 108 -12.31 4.18 -8.45
C VAL A 108 -13.42 3.24 -8.90
N ALA A 109 -14.64 3.75 -9.02
CA ALA A 109 -15.73 3.01 -9.63
C ALA A 109 -15.42 2.70 -11.11
N CYS A 110 -15.82 1.51 -11.58
CA CYS A 110 -15.65 1.13 -12.97
C CYS A 110 -16.58 1.91 -13.90
N GLY A 111 -16.06 2.35 -15.05
CA GLY A 111 -16.77 3.16 -16.04
C GLY A 111 -15.88 3.42 -17.26
N THR A 112 -16.32 4.27 -18.18
CA THR A 112 -15.54 4.56 -19.40
C THR A 112 -14.27 5.34 -19.06
N GLY A 113 -13.11 4.85 -19.54
CA GLY A 113 -11.83 5.55 -19.43
C GLY A 113 -11.01 5.25 -18.17
N THR A 114 -11.34 4.19 -17.41
CA THR A 114 -10.54 3.75 -16.26
C THR A 114 -9.70 2.52 -16.60
N ARG A 115 -8.53 2.41 -15.94
CA ARG A 115 -7.64 1.27 -16.09
C ARG A 115 -8.17 0.13 -15.25
N LYS A 116 -8.06 -1.12 -15.69
CA LYS A 116 -8.61 -2.27 -14.92
C LYS A 116 -7.56 -3.33 -14.64
N VAL A 117 -7.50 -3.80 -13.40
CA VAL A 117 -6.65 -4.94 -13.00
C VAL A 117 -7.24 -6.21 -13.59
N THR A 118 -6.61 -6.74 -14.64
CA THR A 118 -7.09 -7.92 -15.37
C THR A 118 -6.62 -9.23 -14.74
N LYS A 119 -5.46 -9.20 -14.07
CA LYS A 119 -4.83 -10.38 -13.49
C LYS A 119 -3.90 -10.00 -12.34
N VAL A 120 -3.90 -10.83 -11.30
CA VAL A 120 -2.89 -10.84 -10.23
C VAL A 120 -2.35 -12.26 -10.15
N VAL A 121 -1.03 -12.43 -10.27
CA VAL A 121 -0.34 -13.72 -10.21
C VAL A 121 0.65 -13.70 -9.06
N ASP A 122 0.36 -14.47 -8.02
CA ASP A 122 1.29 -14.70 -6.92
C ASP A 122 2.36 -15.74 -7.28
N GLY A 123 3.54 -15.62 -6.68
CA GLY A 123 4.65 -16.56 -6.87
C GLY A 123 5.42 -16.42 -8.18
N LYS A 124 5.04 -15.48 -9.06
CA LYS A 124 5.76 -15.19 -10.31
C LYS A 124 5.94 -13.69 -10.52
N SER A 125 7.18 -13.26 -10.74
CA SER A 125 7.53 -11.91 -11.17
C SER A 125 7.95 -11.97 -12.64
N ASP A 126 6.98 -11.90 -13.54
CA ASP A 126 7.19 -12.10 -14.96
C ASP A 126 6.23 -11.23 -15.77
N ARG A 127 6.80 -10.22 -16.43
CA ARG A 127 6.07 -9.23 -17.21
C ARG A 127 5.34 -9.85 -18.42
N ALA A 128 5.84 -10.97 -18.95
CA ALA A 128 5.24 -11.65 -20.11
C ALA A 128 3.85 -12.24 -19.80
N LEU A 129 3.54 -12.49 -18.52
CA LEU A 129 2.23 -13.02 -18.08
C LEU A 129 1.05 -12.08 -18.37
N CYS A 130 1.34 -10.80 -18.65
CA CYS A 130 0.35 -9.77 -18.94
C CYS A 130 0.00 -9.62 -20.43
N GLY A 131 0.71 -10.30 -21.34
CA GLY A 131 0.28 -10.42 -22.74
C GLY A 131 0.03 -9.09 -23.48
N GLY A 132 0.72 -8.00 -23.08
CA GLY A 132 0.55 -6.67 -23.66
C GLY A 132 -0.10 -5.63 -22.73
N ASP A 133 -0.76 -6.05 -21.64
CA ASP A 133 -1.23 -5.14 -20.59
C ASP A 133 -0.06 -4.46 -19.86
N ASP A 134 -0.31 -3.32 -19.20
CA ASP A 134 0.68 -2.70 -18.30
C ASP A 134 0.91 -3.63 -17.10
N ALA A 135 2.15 -4.05 -16.92
CA ALA A 135 2.53 -5.05 -15.95
C ALA A 135 3.30 -4.40 -14.80
N ARG A 136 2.96 -4.75 -13.56
CA ARG A 136 3.72 -4.44 -12.36
C ARG A 136 4.27 -5.72 -11.78
N THR A 137 5.58 -5.79 -11.65
CA THR A 137 6.34 -6.98 -11.27
C THR A 137 7.12 -6.69 -10.00
N TYR A 138 7.01 -7.60 -9.05
CA TYR A 138 7.64 -7.51 -7.74
C TYR A 138 8.33 -8.83 -7.43
N PRO A 139 9.63 -8.85 -7.10
CA PRO A 139 10.30 -10.04 -6.59
C PRO A 139 9.96 -10.31 -5.12
N GLN A 140 9.48 -9.30 -4.39
CA GLN A 140 9.12 -9.41 -2.97
C GLN A 140 7.87 -8.54 -2.70
N PRO A 141 6.77 -9.12 -2.18
CA PRO A 141 6.41 -10.52 -2.40
C PRO A 141 6.44 -10.84 -3.90
N VAL A 142 6.83 -12.07 -4.27
CA VAL A 142 6.91 -12.46 -5.68
C VAL A 142 5.50 -12.37 -6.29
N ARG A 143 5.27 -11.40 -7.18
CA ARG A 143 3.95 -11.14 -7.78
C ARG A 143 4.04 -10.40 -9.11
N THR A 144 3.08 -10.68 -9.99
CA THR A 144 2.80 -9.90 -11.20
C THR A 144 1.36 -9.40 -11.19
N ILE A 145 1.16 -8.13 -11.54
CA ILE A 145 -0.15 -7.48 -11.65
C ILE A 145 -0.28 -6.94 -13.06
N CYS A 146 -1.37 -7.30 -13.74
CA CYS A 146 -1.67 -6.85 -15.10
C CYS A 146 -2.80 -5.82 -15.07
N ILE A 147 -2.58 -4.69 -15.74
CA ILE A 147 -3.45 -3.53 -15.74
C ILE A 147 -3.73 -3.16 -17.20
N SER A 148 -4.96 -3.39 -17.63
CA SER A 148 -5.47 -2.93 -18.93
C SER A 148 -5.70 -1.42 -18.93
N ARG A 149 -5.66 -0.82 -20.12
CA ARG A 149 -5.99 0.60 -20.33
C ARG A 149 -7.49 0.80 -20.50
#